data_AF-A0A1Y1KSE5-F1
#
_entry.id   AF-A0A1Y1KSE5-F1
#
_cell.length_a   1.000
_cell.length_b   1.000
_cell.length_c   1.000
_cell.angle_alpha   90.00
_cell.angle_beta   90.00
_cell.angle_gamma   90.00
#
_symmetry.space_group_name_H-M   'P 1'
#
loop_
_entity.id
_entity.type
_entity.pdbx_description
1 polymer ?
#
loop_
_entity_poly.entity_id
_entity_poly.type
_entity_poly.pdbx_seq_one_letter_code
_entity_poly.pdbx_strand_id
1 'polypeptide(L)'
;QRISSNFRIDFSNTNIRSIRAGAFLDLPQLTGITVVGNELFWINENAFQDLPWLNRVDLSYNKITDVSPRAFNNLPNLYNVSFYGNRLGHFDQSWFYKTP
;
A
#
# COMPACT_ATOMS: atom_id res chain seq x y z
N GLN A 1 18.26 0.84 -12.70
CA GLN A 1 18.25 2.26 -13.16
C GLN A 1 17.71 3.11 -12.03
N ARG A 2 18.49 4.07 -11.51
CA ARG A 2 18.01 4.97 -10.46
C ARG A 2 17.11 6.02 -11.10
N ILE A 3 15.79 5.88 -10.92
CA ILE A 3 14.85 6.95 -11.23
C ILE A 3 15.19 8.07 -10.23
N SER A 4 15.67 9.20 -10.73
CA SER A 4 16.12 10.34 -9.89
C SER A 4 14.98 11.29 -9.51
N SER A 5 13.83 11.17 -10.16
CA SER A 5 12.63 11.95 -9.88
C SER A 5 11.62 11.15 -9.06
N ASN A 6 10.86 11.86 -8.24
CA ASN A 6 9.67 11.31 -7.60
C ASN A 6 8.67 10.83 -8.64
N PHE A 7 8.07 9.67 -8.41
CA PHE A 7 7.08 9.10 -9.32
C PHE A 7 5.95 8.40 -8.58
N ARG A 8 4.92 8.02 -9.34
CA ARG A 8 3.75 7.26 -8.86
C ARG A 8 3.54 6.05 -9.76
N ILE A 9 2.94 5.01 -9.20
CA ILE A 9 2.58 3.80 -9.95
C ILE A 9 1.07 3.62 -9.89
N ASP A 10 0.47 3.33 -11.03
CA ASP A 10 -0.95 3.06 -11.17
C ASP A 10 -1.14 1.65 -11.73
N PHE A 11 -1.82 0.79 -10.96
CA PHE A 11 -2.21 -0.55 -11.32
C PHE A 11 -3.74 -0.71 -11.38
N SER A 12 -4.48 0.38 -11.56
CA SER A 12 -5.94 0.33 -11.53
C SER A 12 -6.51 -0.60 -12.60
N ASN A 13 -7.47 -1.44 -12.23
CA ASN A 13 -8.15 -2.37 -13.14
C ASN A 13 -7.20 -3.35 -13.87
N THR A 14 -6.18 -3.88 -13.18
CA THR A 14 -5.19 -4.81 -13.76
C THR A 14 -5.30 -6.25 -13.23
N ASN A 15 -6.40 -6.59 -12.57
CA ASN A 15 -6.66 -7.92 -11.97
C ASN A 15 -5.61 -8.34 -10.92
N ILE A 16 -4.97 -7.39 -10.23
CA ILE A 16 -4.05 -7.71 -9.14
C ILE A 16 -4.81 -8.37 -8.00
N ARG A 17 -4.31 -9.54 -7.55
CA ARG A 17 -4.91 -10.33 -6.45
C ARG A 17 -4.06 -10.36 -5.18
N SER A 18 -2.80 -9.98 -5.28
CA SER A 18 -1.87 -9.98 -4.15
C SER A 18 -0.75 -8.98 -4.34
N ILE A 19 -0.31 -8.36 -3.24
CA ILE A 19 0.94 -7.61 -3.15
C ILE A 19 1.86 -8.42 -2.22
N ARG A 20 3.04 -8.80 -2.72
CA ARG A 20 4.02 -9.54 -1.93
C ARG A 20 4.75 -8.60 -0.98
N ALA A 21 5.25 -9.15 0.14
CA ALA A 21 6.14 -8.42 1.02
C ALA A 21 7.33 -7.86 0.22
N GLY A 22 7.63 -6.58 0.43
CA GLY A 22 8.75 -5.90 -0.23
C GLY A 22 8.60 -5.68 -1.74
N ALA A 23 7.39 -5.77 -2.32
CA ALA A 23 7.16 -5.57 -3.76
C ALA A 23 7.67 -4.23 -4.31
N PHE A 24 7.88 -3.23 -3.44
CA PHE A 24 8.29 -1.88 -3.79
C PHE A 24 9.65 -1.46 -3.19
N LEU A 25 10.38 -2.36 -2.52
CA LEU A 25 11.61 -2.03 -1.78
C LEU A 25 12.66 -1.27 -2.61
N ASP A 26 12.80 -1.62 -3.89
CA ASP A 26 13.79 -1.03 -4.78
C ASP A 26 13.32 0.27 -5.46
N LEU A 27 12.21 0.86 -4.99
CA LEU A 27 11.59 2.06 -5.55
C LEU A 27 11.59 3.22 -4.53
N PRO A 28 12.76 3.69 -4.07
CA PRO A 28 12.83 4.64 -2.97
C PRO A 28 12.15 5.98 -3.27
N GLN A 29 12.11 6.42 -4.54
CA GLN A 29 11.48 7.70 -4.96
C GLN A 29 9.96 7.60 -5.19
N LEU A 30 9.34 6.48 -4.80
CA LEU A 30 7.91 6.26 -4.98
C LEU A 30 7.12 7.14 -4.01
N THR A 31 6.23 7.97 -4.57
CA THR A 31 5.42 8.92 -3.79
C THR A 31 3.97 8.49 -3.66
N GLY A 32 3.46 7.68 -4.57
CA GLY A 32 2.08 7.21 -4.52
C GLY A 32 1.87 5.91 -5.28
N ILE A 33 0.97 5.08 -4.74
CA ILE A 33 0.57 3.80 -5.32
C ILE A 33 -0.96 3.76 -5.43
N THR A 34 -1.47 3.47 -6.61
CA THR A 34 -2.90 3.25 -6.86
C THR A 34 -3.11 1.81 -7.31
N VAL A 35 -3.96 1.06 -6.60
CA VAL A 35 -4.34 -0.32 -6.93
C VAL A 35 -5.87 -0.44 -6.96
N VAL A 36 -6.55 0.58 -7.49
CA VAL A 36 -8.00 0.71 -7.43
C VAL A 36 -8.70 -0.26 -8.40
N GLY A 37 -9.86 -0.80 -8.01
CA GLY A 37 -10.65 -1.64 -8.91
C GLY A 37 -9.96 -2.97 -9.23
N ASN A 38 -9.31 -3.57 -8.23
CA ASN A 38 -8.62 -4.85 -8.35
C ASN A 38 -9.28 -5.91 -7.47
N GLU A 39 -8.61 -7.05 -7.31
CA GLU A 39 -9.12 -8.26 -6.69
C GLU A 39 -8.32 -8.61 -5.42
N LEU A 40 -7.70 -7.61 -4.77
CA LEU A 40 -6.99 -7.81 -3.50
C LEU A 40 -7.97 -8.23 -2.42
N PHE A 41 -7.66 -9.30 -1.69
CA PHE A 41 -8.46 -9.79 -0.57
C PHE A 41 -7.71 -9.69 0.78
N TRP A 42 -6.38 -9.61 0.74
CA TRP A 42 -5.51 -9.57 1.92
C TRP A 42 -4.32 -8.65 1.66
N ILE A 43 -3.88 -7.92 2.70
CA ILE A 43 -2.60 -7.18 2.66
C ILE A 43 -1.60 -7.85 3.60
N ASN A 44 -0.50 -8.33 3.01
CA ASN A 44 0.57 -9.01 3.74
C ASN A 44 1.36 -8.05 4.65
N GLU A 45 1.95 -8.60 5.71
CA GLU A 45 2.98 -7.91 6.48
C GLU A 45 4.05 -7.40 5.51
N ASN A 46 4.52 -6.16 5.71
CA ASN A 46 5.56 -5.54 4.88
C ASN A 46 5.23 -5.41 3.39
N ALA A 47 3.94 -5.43 3.00
CA ALA A 47 3.52 -5.15 1.62
C ALA A 47 3.96 -3.74 1.17
N PHE A 48 3.86 -2.76 2.07
CA PHE A 48 4.39 -1.41 1.90
C PHE A 48 5.40 -1.15 3.02
N GLN A 49 6.69 -1.29 2.73
CA GLN A 49 7.74 -1.09 3.72
C GLN A 49 8.89 -0.23 3.19
N ASP A 50 9.49 0.56 4.09
CA ASP A 50 10.72 1.31 3.85
C ASP A 50 10.67 2.25 2.63
N LEU A 51 9.54 2.93 2.44
CA LEU A 51 9.32 3.88 1.35
C LEU A 51 9.30 5.31 1.90
N PRO A 52 10.47 5.99 2.00
CA PRO A 52 10.59 7.26 2.71
C PRO A 52 9.78 8.38 2.06
N TRP A 53 9.51 8.32 0.75
CA TRP A 53 8.78 9.37 0.03
C TRP A 53 7.30 9.03 -0.22
N LEU A 54 6.85 7.82 0.14
CA LEU A 54 5.48 7.38 -0.09
C LEU A 54 4.54 8.16 0.80
N ASN A 55 3.59 8.84 0.18
CA ASN A 55 2.66 9.73 0.87
C ASN A 55 1.18 9.35 0.67
N ARG A 56 0.89 8.59 -0.39
CA ARG A 56 -0.47 8.13 -0.70
C ARG A 56 -0.52 6.67 -1.14
N VAL A 57 -1.43 5.90 -0.54
CA VAL A 57 -1.77 4.54 -1.00
C VAL A 57 -3.28 4.45 -1.21
N ASP A 58 -3.70 4.14 -2.43
CA ASP A 58 -5.11 4.00 -2.78
C ASP A 58 -5.45 2.54 -3.13
N LEU A 59 -6.14 1.86 -2.22
CA LEU A 59 -6.58 0.47 -2.35
C LEU A 59 -8.10 0.38 -2.53
N SER A 60 -8.72 1.48 -2.96
CA SER A 60 -10.17 1.56 -3.06
C SER A 60 -10.74 0.53 -4.05
N TYR A 61 -11.98 0.10 -3.81
CA TYR A 61 -12.71 -0.83 -4.66
C TYR A 61 -11.93 -2.13 -4.93
N ASN A 62 -11.45 -2.75 -3.85
CA ASN A 62 -10.92 -4.12 -3.84
C ASN A 62 -11.88 -5.03 -3.04
N LYS A 63 -11.41 -6.23 -2.66
CA LYS A 63 -12.16 -7.20 -1.85
C LYS A 63 -11.47 -7.45 -0.50
N ILE A 64 -10.70 -6.48 0.00
CA ILE A 64 -9.86 -6.64 1.20
C ILE A 64 -10.76 -6.90 2.41
N THR A 65 -10.58 -8.05 3.05
CA THR A 65 -11.26 -8.40 4.31
C THR A 65 -10.37 -8.20 5.52
N ASP A 66 -9.05 -8.32 5.33
CA ASP A 66 -8.07 -8.35 6.40
C ASP A 66 -6.72 -7.72 5.98
N VAL A 67 -6.02 -7.18 6.97
CA VAL A 67 -4.73 -6.50 6.82
C VAL A 67 -3.82 -7.01 7.93
N SER A 68 -2.63 -7.47 7.56
CA SER A 68 -1.65 -7.97 8.53
C SER A 68 -1.11 -6.84 9.40
N PRO A 69 -0.68 -7.13 10.64
CA PRO A 69 0.18 -6.23 11.39
C PRO A 69 1.39 -5.81 10.54
N ARG A 70 1.77 -4.54 10.62
CA ARG A 70 2.87 -3.93 9.86
C ARG A 70 2.74 -4.07 8.33
N ALA A 71 1.53 -4.17 7.79
CA ALA A 71 1.29 -4.06 6.36
C ALA A 71 1.82 -2.73 5.77
N PHE A 72 1.75 -1.66 6.57
CA PHE A 72 2.27 -0.31 6.31
C PHE A 72 3.39 0.00 7.31
N ASN A 73 4.61 -0.43 6.98
CA ASN A 73 5.76 -0.40 7.88
C ASN A 73 6.78 0.68 7.49
N ASN A 74 7.17 1.54 8.42
CA ASN A 74 8.23 2.53 8.23
C ASN A 74 7.96 3.45 7.02
N LEU A 75 6.80 4.11 7.03
CA LEU A 75 6.35 5.04 5.98
C LEU A 75 6.24 6.47 6.54
N PRO A 76 7.38 7.16 6.79
CA PRO A 76 7.42 8.39 7.58
C PRO A 76 6.70 9.60 6.96
N ASN A 77 6.36 9.54 5.67
CA ASN A 77 5.64 10.61 4.96
C ASN A 77 4.22 10.20 4.54
N LEU A 78 3.73 9.05 4.99
CA LEU A 78 2.39 8.58 4.67
C LEU A 78 1.35 9.43 5.40
N TYR A 79 0.45 10.07 4.66
CA TYR A 79 -0.65 10.83 5.24
C TYR A 79 -2.03 10.41 4.70
N ASN A 80 -2.07 9.57 3.66
CA ASN A 80 -3.32 9.10 3.09
C ASN A 80 -3.25 7.61 2.70
N VAL A 81 -4.12 6.82 3.31
CA VAL A 81 -4.45 5.46 2.87
C VAL A 81 -5.95 5.36 2.69
N SER A 82 -6.39 4.94 1.50
CA SER A 82 -7.81 4.68 1.23
C SER A 82 -8.08 3.19 1.14
N PHE A 83 -9.01 2.72 1.96
CA PHE A 83 -9.63 1.39 1.85
C PHE A 83 -11.08 1.47 1.36
N TYR A 84 -11.51 2.60 0.82
CA TYR A 84 -12.91 2.82 0.44
C TYR A 84 -13.43 1.71 -0.48
N GLY A 85 -14.66 1.22 -0.25
CA GLY A 85 -15.24 0.16 -1.10
C GLY A 85 -14.57 -1.22 -0.95
N ASN A 86 -13.93 -1.50 0.19
CA ASN A 86 -13.48 -2.85 0.57
C ASN A 86 -14.49 -3.55 1.51
N ARG A 87 -14.09 -4.68 2.10
CA ARG A 87 -14.92 -5.54 2.94
C ARG A 87 -14.32 -5.72 4.36
N LEU A 88 -13.59 -4.72 4.83
CA LEU A 88 -12.98 -4.72 6.16
C LEU A 88 -14.08 -4.77 7.24
N GLY A 89 -13.99 -5.76 8.13
CA GLY A 89 -14.93 -5.89 9.25
C GLY A 89 -14.48 -5.20 10.54
N HIS A 90 -13.20 -4.79 10.60
CA HIS A 90 -12.60 -4.16 11.77
C HIS A 90 -11.47 -3.22 11.33
N PHE A 91 -10.98 -2.45 12.30
CA PHE A 91 -9.78 -1.63 12.18
C PHE A 91 -8.80 -2.04 13.29
N ASP A 92 -7.51 -2.09 12.97
CA ASP A 92 -6.45 -2.32 13.94
C ASP A 92 -5.28 -1.37 13.67
N GLN A 93 -4.83 -0.66 14.71
CA GLN A 93 -3.71 0.27 14.60
C GLN A 93 -2.40 -0.42 14.22
N SER A 94 -2.25 -1.71 14.54
CA SER A 94 -1.05 -2.50 14.26
C SER A 94 -0.73 -2.62 12.77
N TRP A 95 -1.69 -2.36 11.87
CA TRP A 95 -1.45 -2.27 10.43
C TRP A 95 -0.40 -1.22 10.08
N PHE A 96 -0.35 -0.15 10.87
CA PHE A 96 0.52 1.01 10.71
C PHE A 96 1.63 0.96 11.77
N TYR A 97 2.83 0.55 11.38
CA TYR A 97 3.97 0.44 12.29
C TYR A 97 5.09 1.37 11.85
N LYS A 98 5.59 2.23 12.77
CA LYS A 98 6.53 3.32 12.44
C LYS A 98 6.03 4.18 11.28
N THR A 99 4.73 4.43 11.27
CA THR A 99 4.02 5.22 10.29
C THR A 99 3.24 6.29 11.06
N PRO A 100 3.28 7.57 10.65
CA PRO A 100 2.63 8.68 11.37
C PRO A 100 1.13 8.52 11.57
#